data_AF-A0A147GN37-F1
#
_entry.id   AF-A0A147GN37-F1
#
_cell.length_a   1.000
_cell.length_b   1.000
_cell.length_c   1.000
_cell.angle_alpha   90.00
_cell.angle_beta   90.00
_cell.angle_gamma   90.00
#
_symmetry.space_group_name_H-M   'P 1'
#
loop_
_entity.id
_entity.type
_entity.pdbx_description
1 polymer ?
#
loop_
_entity_poly.entity_id
_entity_poly.type
_entity_poly.pdbx_seq_one_letter_code
_entity_poly.pdbx_strand_id
1 'polypeptide(L)'
;MATPPPASPTPAPSHRPFALVIGLLIVAGFAWGALRLGGALRADGSDWREALTERAMNRTLGALPGQSAWTRWGAGLRWRLLGDLGPEVAQGCPGWLFYRNGLRPPAGDAAATAAYAKRIALMRHWAAVFKAQGVQLVVATVPDKSRIAADRLCGLPVNAAMRARFDDWQGRLAAAGVAHVDLRPALAALPQPYYRTDVHMAPEGAQAAADAIGRAALPLLGGKGPQRFTDERGETPEPRMGDLVVLAGLDGLPAGWHPPLDRVRPERIVPVASGGLLDDGPPAEVLLAGDSNGLRSEFAGRLGRQLGREIWTLSHDGGYFSGAMLAALAKREQWPRSLKLVVWTFSELSLSLPLSADEARAAAALP
;
A
#
# COMPACT_ATOMS: atom_id res chain seq x y z
N MET A 1 -77.93 -17.33 -15.47
CA MET A 1 -76.53 -17.44 -15.04
C MET A 1 -75.79 -18.28 -16.07
N ALA A 2 -74.76 -17.74 -16.72
CA ALA A 2 -73.76 -18.51 -17.45
C ALA A 2 -72.41 -17.84 -17.18
N THR A 3 -71.56 -18.53 -16.43
CA THR A 3 -70.20 -18.10 -16.06
C THR A 3 -69.30 -18.08 -17.29
N PRO A 4 -68.47 -17.03 -17.51
CA PRO A 4 -67.52 -17.02 -18.60
C PRO A 4 -66.44 -18.09 -18.40
N PRO A 5 -65.88 -18.64 -19.49
CA PRO A 5 -64.87 -19.69 -19.41
C PRO A 5 -63.58 -19.16 -18.78
N PRO A 6 -62.84 -20.00 -18.04
CA PRO A 6 -61.59 -19.60 -17.40
C PRO A 6 -60.54 -19.19 -18.44
N ALA A 7 -59.87 -18.07 -18.18
CA ALA A 7 -58.76 -17.60 -18.99
C ALA A 7 -57.66 -18.65 -19.06
N SER A 8 -57.17 -18.94 -20.26
CA SER A 8 -56.08 -19.90 -20.49
C SER A 8 -54.83 -19.47 -19.71
N PRO A 9 -54.14 -20.39 -19.02
CA PRO A 9 -52.94 -20.05 -18.28
C PRO A 9 -51.85 -19.53 -19.23
N THR A 10 -51.30 -18.36 -18.94
CA THR A 10 -50.11 -17.84 -19.62
C THR A 10 -48.97 -18.87 -19.51
N PRO A 11 -48.32 -19.25 -20.63
CA PRO A 11 -47.25 -20.24 -20.58
C PRO A 11 -46.10 -19.73 -19.69
N ALA A 12 -45.69 -20.57 -18.73
CA ALA A 12 -44.58 -20.26 -17.86
C ALA A 12 -43.30 -20.01 -18.70
N PRO A 13 -42.47 -19.02 -18.33
CA PRO A 13 -41.26 -18.72 -19.08
C PRO A 13 -40.35 -19.96 -19.14
N SER A 14 -40.05 -20.38 -20.37
CA SER A 14 -39.22 -21.55 -20.63
C SER A 14 -37.78 -21.31 -20.19
N HIS A 15 -37.27 -22.14 -19.29
CA HIS A 15 -35.85 -22.14 -18.88
C HIS A 15 -34.92 -22.84 -19.89
N ARG A 16 -35.47 -23.45 -20.95
CA ARG A 16 -34.70 -24.15 -22.00
C ARG A 16 -33.67 -23.28 -22.72
N PRO A 17 -33.98 -22.05 -23.17
CA PRO A 17 -32.97 -21.17 -23.79
C PRO A 17 -31.85 -20.81 -22.82
N PHE A 18 -32.17 -20.56 -21.55
CA PHE A 18 -31.16 -20.29 -20.52
C PHE A 18 -30.25 -21.50 -20.26
N ALA A 19 -30.85 -22.70 -20.15
CA ALA A 19 -30.10 -23.94 -19.98
C ALA A 19 -29.21 -24.26 -21.19
N LEU A 20 -29.66 -23.96 -22.42
CA LEU A 20 -28.86 -24.12 -23.64
C LEU A 20 -27.66 -23.17 -23.66
N VAL A 21 -27.84 -21.91 -23.27
CA VAL A 21 -26.74 -20.95 -23.18
C VAL A 21 -25.72 -21.38 -22.12
N ILE A 22 -26.16 -21.80 -20.94
CA ILE A 22 -25.26 -22.34 -19.90
C ILE A 22 -24.54 -23.58 -20.41
N GLY A 23 -25.24 -24.51 -21.06
CA GLY A 23 -24.66 -25.71 -21.64
C GLY A 23 -23.55 -25.40 -22.66
N LEU A 24 -23.80 -24.45 -23.56
CA LEU A 24 -22.81 -24.00 -24.55
C LEU A 24 -21.58 -23.34 -23.89
N LEU A 25 -21.79 -22.52 -22.86
CA LEU A 25 -20.69 -21.89 -22.11
C LEU A 25 -19.83 -22.91 -21.37
N ILE A 26 -20.46 -23.93 -20.77
CA ILE A 26 -19.75 -25.04 -20.11
C ILE A 26 -18.92 -25.81 -21.15
N VAL A 27 -19.50 -26.19 -22.29
CA VAL A 27 -18.79 -26.92 -23.35
C VAL A 27 -17.62 -26.09 -23.90
N ALA A 28 -17.82 -24.79 -24.13
CA ALA A 28 -16.76 -23.89 -24.57
C ALA A 28 -15.62 -23.77 -23.53
N GLY A 29 -15.96 -23.67 -22.24
CA GLY A 29 -14.99 -23.65 -21.15
C GLY A 29 -14.17 -24.94 -21.06
N PHE A 30 -14.83 -26.10 -21.19
CA PHE A 30 -14.17 -27.41 -21.24
C PHE A 30 -13.25 -27.55 -22.46
N ALA A 31 -13.72 -27.14 -23.64
CA ALA A 31 -12.91 -27.19 -24.87
C ALA A 31 -11.66 -26.31 -24.76
N TRP A 32 -11.79 -25.10 -24.20
CA TRP A 32 -10.66 -24.21 -23.93
C TRP A 32 -9.66 -24.83 -22.94
N GLY A 33 -10.14 -25.37 -21.83
CA GLY A 33 -9.31 -26.05 -20.83
C GLY A 33 -8.53 -27.22 -21.43
N ALA A 34 -9.19 -28.05 -22.24
CA ALA A 34 -8.57 -29.18 -22.93
C ALA A 34 -7.50 -28.75 -23.93
N LEU A 35 -7.75 -27.69 -24.72
CA LEU A 35 -6.78 -27.13 -25.67
C LEU A 35 -5.53 -26.60 -24.96
N ARG A 36 -5.71 -25.87 -23.85
CA ARG A 36 -4.60 -25.31 -23.07
C ARG A 36 -3.76 -26.38 -22.39
N LEU A 37 -4.42 -27.36 -21.77
CA LEU A 37 -3.74 -28.50 -21.14
C LEU A 37 -2.96 -29.32 -22.18
N GLY A 38 -3.56 -29.59 -23.34
CA GLY A 38 -2.90 -30.29 -24.45
C GLY A 38 -1.72 -29.50 -25.04
N GLY A 39 -1.79 -28.18 -25.08
CA GLY A 39 -0.68 -27.32 -25.50
C GLY A 39 0.50 -27.36 -24.53
N ALA A 40 0.24 -27.32 -23.22
CA ALA A 40 1.30 -27.35 -22.21
C ALA A 40 1.99 -28.72 -22.09
N LEU A 41 1.23 -29.82 -22.14
CA LEU A 41 1.78 -31.18 -22.13
C LEU A 41 2.69 -31.46 -23.34
N ARG A 42 2.46 -30.77 -24.47
CA ARG A 42 3.30 -30.86 -25.68
C ARG A 42 4.56 -30.01 -25.60
N ALA A 43 4.57 -28.94 -24.81
CA ALA A 43 5.65 -27.97 -24.77
C ALA A 43 6.74 -28.31 -23.75
N ASP A 44 6.39 -28.91 -22.60
CA ASP A 44 7.28 -28.94 -21.43
C ASP A 44 7.88 -30.32 -21.12
N GLY A 45 7.41 -31.39 -21.77
CA GLY A 45 7.91 -32.76 -21.56
C GLY A 45 7.83 -33.28 -20.11
N SER A 46 7.16 -32.55 -19.22
CA SER A 46 7.10 -32.81 -17.78
C SER A 46 6.11 -33.90 -17.42
N ASP A 47 6.38 -34.59 -16.31
CA ASP A 47 5.55 -35.66 -15.78
C ASP A 47 4.15 -35.11 -15.45
N TRP A 48 3.10 -35.79 -15.93
CA TRP A 48 1.70 -35.35 -15.82
C TRP A 48 1.25 -35.09 -14.37
N ARG A 49 1.98 -35.65 -13.39
CA ARG A 49 1.81 -35.45 -11.95
C ARG A 49 2.17 -34.03 -11.49
N GLU A 50 3.18 -33.40 -12.09
CA GLU A 50 3.55 -32.01 -11.77
C GLU A 50 2.57 -31.01 -12.39
N ALA A 51 2.04 -31.33 -13.58
CA ALA A 51 1.02 -30.54 -14.27
C ALA A 51 -0.33 -30.46 -13.52
N LEU A 52 -0.62 -31.43 -12.64
CA LEU A 52 -1.83 -31.48 -11.81
C LEU A 52 -1.70 -30.76 -10.45
N THR A 53 -0.53 -30.18 -10.13
CA THR A 53 -0.43 -29.33 -8.95
C THR A 53 -1.26 -28.06 -9.14
N GLU A 54 -1.90 -27.55 -8.07
CA GLU A 54 -2.78 -26.37 -8.12
C GLU A 54 -2.09 -25.16 -8.79
N ARG A 55 -0.79 -24.95 -8.52
CA ARG A 55 0.03 -23.88 -9.12
C ARG A 55 0.36 -24.10 -10.59
N ALA A 56 0.51 -25.35 -11.03
CA ALA A 56 0.69 -25.67 -12.43
C ALA A 56 -0.63 -25.45 -13.15
N MET A 57 -1.72 -26.05 -12.66
CA MET A 57 -3.05 -25.99 -13.25
C MET A 57 -3.56 -24.55 -13.45
N ASN A 58 -3.32 -23.65 -12.49
CA ASN A 58 -3.65 -22.21 -12.63
C ASN A 58 -2.81 -21.52 -13.72
N ARG A 59 -1.55 -21.92 -13.91
CA ARG A 59 -0.68 -21.45 -15.00
C ARG A 59 -1.10 -22.04 -16.35
N THR A 60 -1.44 -23.33 -16.40
CA THR A 60 -1.76 -24.07 -17.63
C THR A 60 -3.10 -23.63 -18.21
N LEU A 61 -4.15 -23.62 -17.39
CA LEU A 61 -5.49 -23.22 -17.82
C LEU A 61 -5.53 -21.74 -18.23
N GLY A 62 -4.66 -20.93 -17.62
CA GLY A 62 -4.57 -19.50 -17.88
C GLY A 62 -5.89 -18.78 -17.59
N ALA A 63 -5.93 -17.49 -17.91
CA ALA A 63 -7.17 -16.75 -17.93
C ALA A 63 -7.96 -17.08 -19.20
N LEU A 64 -9.28 -17.33 -19.09
CA LEU A 64 -10.17 -17.31 -20.25
C LEU A 64 -10.01 -15.96 -21.00
N PRO A 65 -10.14 -15.91 -22.34
CA PRO A 65 -10.23 -14.64 -23.05
C PRO A 65 -11.32 -13.76 -22.42
N GLY A 66 -10.95 -12.57 -21.96
CA GLY A 66 -11.87 -11.66 -21.27
C GLY A 66 -12.20 -12.02 -19.82
N GLN A 67 -11.58 -13.03 -19.20
CA GLN A 67 -11.77 -13.36 -17.77
C GLN A 67 -11.56 -12.15 -16.87
N SER A 68 -10.56 -11.31 -17.15
CA SER A 68 -10.32 -10.08 -16.42
C SER A 68 -11.49 -9.10 -16.51
N ALA A 69 -12.16 -9.01 -17.65
CA ALA A 69 -13.36 -8.19 -17.81
C ALA A 69 -14.55 -8.76 -17.03
N TRP A 70 -14.78 -10.08 -17.10
CA TRP A 70 -15.85 -10.75 -16.34
C TRP A 70 -15.64 -10.64 -14.83
N THR A 71 -14.41 -10.85 -14.35
CA THR A 71 -14.07 -10.69 -12.93
C THR A 71 -14.31 -9.26 -12.45
N ARG A 72 -13.89 -8.25 -13.22
CA ARG A 72 -14.15 -6.83 -12.90
C ARG A 72 -15.63 -6.50 -12.85
N TRP A 73 -16.39 -6.87 -13.88
CA TRP A 73 -17.84 -6.63 -13.88
C TRP A 73 -18.56 -7.40 -12.77
N GLY A 74 -18.11 -8.62 -12.45
CA GLY A 74 -18.59 -9.38 -11.30
C GLY A 74 -18.32 -8.68 -9.97
N ALA A 75 -17.11 -8.12 -9.79
CA ALA A 75 -16.78 -7.31 -8.63
C ALA A 75 -17.65 -6.04 -8.56
N GLY A 76 -17.84 -5.36 -9.69
CA GLY A 76 -18.73 -4.20 -9.81
C GLY A 76 -20.18 -4.52 -9.43
N LEU A 77 -20.74 -5.61 -9.92
CA LEU A 77 -22.09 -6.07 -9.58
C LEU A 77 -22.21 -6.41 -8.09
N ARG A 78 -21.23 -7.14 -7.55
CA ARG A 78 -21.18 -7.49 -6.14
C ARG A 78 -21.13 -6.26 -5.25
N TRP A 79 -20.32 -5.26 -5.60
CA TRP A 79 -20.31 -3.98 -4.89
C TRP A 79 -21.63 -3.22 -5.03
N ARG A 80 -22.18 -3.09 -6.24
CA ARG A 80 -23.41 -2.33 -6.48
C ARG A 80 -24.64 -2.93 -5.82
N LEU A 81 -24.75 -4.25 -5.77
CA LEU A 81 -25.91 -4.95 -5.23
C LEU A 81 -25.77 -5.26 -3.74
N LEU A 82 -24.55 -5.55 -3.26
CA LEU A 82 -24.31 -6.06 -1.90
C LEU A 82 -23.41 -5.16 -1.06
N GLY A 83 -22.83 -4.09 -1.62
CA GLY A 83 -21.85 -3.26 -0.94
C GLY A 83 -20.51 -3.97 -0.66
N ASP A 84 -20.28 -5.14 -1.28
CA ASP A 84 -19.13 -5.98 -0.98
C ASP A 84 -17.94 -5.70 -1.92
N LEU A 85 -16.86 -5.20 -1.32
CA LEU A 85 -15.61 -4.82 -1.97
C LEU A 85 -14.53 -5.90 -1.92
N GLY A 86 -14.85 -7.10 -1.46
CA GLY A 86 -13.89 -8.21 -1.39
C GLY A 86 -13.20 -8.38 -0.06
N PRO A 87 -12.25 -9.34 -0.01
CA PRO A 87 -11.63 -9.78 1.22
C PRO A 87 -10.61 -8.80 1.78
N GLU A 88 -10.16 -7.83 0.99
CA GLU A 88 -9.09 -6.89 1.36
C GLU A 88 -9.59 -5.49 1.69
N VAL A 89 -10.76 -5.09 1.16
CA VAL A 89 -11.27 -3.73 1.26
C VAL A 89 -12.58 -3.72 2.04
N ALA A 90 -12.72 -2.72 2.92
CA ALA A 90 -13.94 -2.43 3.65
C ALA A 90 -14.42 -1.02 3.30
N GLN A 91 -15.73 -0.85 3.19
CA GLN A 91 -16.33 0.47 3.05
C GLN A 91 -16.67 1.03 4.43
N GLY A 92 -16.22 2.26 4.71
CA GLY A 92 -16.68 3.03 5.85
C GLY A 92 -17.87 3.91 5.45
N CYS A 93 -17.80 5.21 5.73
CA CYS A 93 -18.80 6.15 5.26
C CYS A 93 -18.86 6.19 3.72
N PRO A 94 -19.96 6.65 3.10
CA PRO A 94 -20.12 6.65 1.65
C PRO A 94 -18.89 7.20 0.88
N GLY A 95 -18.28 6.30 0.11
CA GLY A 95 -17.10 6.54 -0.72
C GLY A 95 -15.78 6.71 0.04
N TRP A 96 -15.71 6.34 1.32
CA TRP A 96 -14.47 6.12 2.06
C TRP A 96 -14.19 4.63 2.14
N LEU A 97 -13.01 4.22 1.68
CA LEU A 97 -12.57 2.83 1.71
C LEU A 97 -11.45 2.65 2.73
N PHE A 98 -11.35 1.48 3.34
CA PHE A 98 -10.30 1.14 4.29
C PHE A 98 -9.69 -0.21 3.94
N TYR A 99 -8.38 -0.34 4.13
CA TYR A 99 -7.71 -1.64 4.01
C TYR A 99 -8.03 -2.48 5.25
N ARG A 100 -8.49 -3.71 5.05
CA ARG A 100 -8.92 -4.58 6.16
C ARG A 100 -7.77 -4.94 7.09
N ASN A 101 -6.55 -5.06 6.57
CA ASN A 101 -5.39 -5.29 7.43
C ASN A 101 -5.06 -4.05 8.28
N GLY A 102 -5.43 -2.84 7.81
CA GLY A 102 -5.41 -1.59 8.60
C GLY A 102 -6.40 -1.57 9.77
N LEU A 103 -7.42 -2.44 9.75
CA LEU A 103 -8.44 -2.54 10.80
C LEU A 103 -8.15 -3.67 11.80
N ARG A 104 -7.45 -4.73 11.37
CA ARG A 104 -7.17 -5.92 12.18
C ARG A 104 -5.95 -6.70 11.64
N PRO A 105 -5.20 -7.40 12.51
CA PRO A 105 -4.08 -8.22 12.06
C PRO A 105 -4.57 -9.44 11.24
N PRO A 106 -4.03 -9.68 10.03
CA PRO A 106 -4.51 -10.77 9.17
C PRO A 106 -4.24 -12.16 9.74
N ALA A 107 -3.16 -12.33 10.52
CA ALA A 107 -2.79 -13.59 11.17
C ALA A 107 -3.22 -13.68 12.65
N GLY A 108 -4.05 -12.74 13.11
CA GLY A 108 -4.51 -12.67 14.51
C GLY A 108 -3.49 -12.04 15.48
N ASP A 109 -3.97 -11.73 16.68
CA ASP A 109 -3.23 -10.93 17.67
C ASP A 109 -1.97 -11.62 18.21
N ALA A 110 -1.99 -12.94 18.38
CA ALA A 110 -0.85 -13.71 18.87
C ALA A 110 0.34 -13.63 17.89
N ALA A 111 0.09 -13.90 16.60
CA ALA A 111 1.11 -13.80 15.56
C ALA A 111 1.63 -12.37 15.40
N ALA A 112 0.74 -11.38 15.41
CA ALA A 112 1.11 -9.96 15.35
C ALA A 112 1.99 -9.55 16.54
N THR A 113 1.70 -10.05 17.75
CA THR A 113 2.47 -9.76 18.96
C THR A 113 3.86 -10.38 18.91
N ALA A 114 3.98 -11.63 18.44
CA ALA A 114 5.28 -12.27 18.24
C ALA A 114 6.14 -11.53 17.19
N ALA A 115 5.54 -11.14 16.05
CA ALA A 115 6.22 -10.37 15.01
C ALA A 115 6.69 -9.00 15.54
N TYR A 116 5.84 -8.31 16.27
CA TYR A 116 6.15 -7.01 16.85
C TYR A 116 7.33 -7.05 17.84
N ALA A 117 7.41 -8.08 18.69
CA ALA A 117 8.54 -8.25 19.60
C ALA A 117 9.88 -8.36 18.84
N LYS A 118 9.89 -9.07 17.71
CA LYS A 118 11.07 -9.16 16.83
C LYS A 118 11.40 -7.82 16.18
N ARG A 119 10.39 -7.05 15.76
CA ARG A 119 10.57 -5.70 15.21
C ARG A 119 11.18 -4.71 16.19
N ILE A 120 10.83 -4.78 17.48
CA ILE A 120 11.48 -3.97 18.52
C ILE A 120 12.98 -4.32 18.63
N ALA A 121 13.32 -5.62 18.59
CA ALA A 121 14.71 -6.05 18.64
C ALA A 121 15.51 -5.60 17.40
N LEU A 122 14.92 -5.75 16.21
CA LEU A 122 15.49 -5.26 14.95
C LEU A 122 15.72 -3.76 14.97
N MET A 123 14.73 -2.98 15.42
CA MET A 123 14.84 -1.52 15.54
C MET A 123 16.04 -1.11 16.40
N ARG A 124 16.18 -1.72 17.58
CA ARG A 124 17.30 -1.41 18.49
C ARG A 124 18.65 -1.73 17.85
N HIS A 125 18.72 -2.88 17.18
CA HIS A 125 19.93 -3.30 16.49
C HIS A 125 20.30 -2.34 15.35
N TRP A 126 19.36 -2.02 14.45
CA TRP A 126 19.63 -1.11 13.34
C TRP A 126 19.97 0.31 13.82
N ALA A 127 19.30 0.81 14.86
CA ALA A 127 19.66 2.08 15.49
C ALA A 127 21.11 2.08 16.01
N ALA A 128 21.55 0.98 16.64
CA ALA A 128 22.94 0.83 17.07
C ALA A 128 23.92 0.78 15.89
N VAL A 129 23.56 0.11 14.79
CA VAL A 129 24.38 0.06 13.56
C VAL A 129 24.59 1.47 12.99
N PHE A 130 23.54 2.26 12.81
CA PHE A 130 23.69 3.63 12.30
C PHE A 130 24.50 4.51 13.25
N LYS A 131 24.24 4.42 14.56
CA LYS A 131 24.99 5.17 15.58
C LYS A 131 26.49 4.85 15.53
N ALA A 132 26.86 3.58 15.36
CA ALA A 132 28.25 3.16 15.23
C ALA A 132 28.95 3.70 13.97
N GLN A 133 28.17 4.02 12.93
CA GLN A 133 28.66 4.66 11.70
C GLN A 133 28.62 6.20 11.77
N GLY A 134 28.24 6.79 12.91
CA GLY A 134 28.09 8.24 13.05
C GLY A 134 26.88 8.82 12.31
N VAL A 135 25.96 7.97 11.83
CA VAL A 135 24.76 8.37 11.10
C VAL A 135 23.58 8.46 12.08
N GLN A 136 22.87 9.57 12.07
CA GLN A 136 21.66 9.76 12.88
C GLN A 136 20.49 8.98 12.29
N LEU A 137 19.56 8.53 13.15
CA LEU A 137 18.33 7.87 12.74
C LEU A 137 17.12 8.62 13.31
N VAL A 138 16.20 9.01 12.44
CA VAL A 138 14.86 9.50 12.80
C VAL A 138 13.83 8.52 12.28
N VAL A 139 12.97 8.02 13.17
CA VAL A 139 11.86 7.13 12.83
C VAL A 139 10.56 7.93 12.78
N ALA A 140 9.84 7.83 11.66
CA ALA A 140 8.54 8.44 11.49
C ALA A 140 7.55 7.41 10.98
N THR A 141 6.82 6.80 11.90
CA THR A 141 5.78 5.82 11.59
C THR A 141 4.52 6.55 11.16
N VAL A 142 4.04 6.23 9.96
CA VAL A 142 2.84 6.82 9.36
C VAL A 142 1.61 6.17 10.01
N PRO A 143 0.77 6.90 10.75
CA PRO A 143 -0.45 6.33 11.32
C PRO A 143 -1.36 5.79 10.22
N ASP A 144 -2.22 4.83 10.53
CA ASP A 144 -3.12 4.24 9.56
C ASP A 144 -4.28 5.21 9.30
N LYS A 145 -4.82 5.16 8.09
CA LYS A 145 -5.99 5.96 7.73
C LYS A 145 -7.17 5.72 8.67
N SER A 146 -7.38 4.49 9.15
CA SER A 146 -8.44 4.16 10.11
C SER A 146 -8.31 4.88 11.44
N ARG A 147 -7.09 5.25 11.85
CA ARG A 147 -6.84 6.04 13.05
C ARG A 147 -7.14 7.51 12.83
N ILE A 148 -6.63 8.08 11.73
CA ILE A 148 -6.72 9.52 11.48
C ILE A 148 -8.11 9.92 10.98
N ALA A 149 -8.70 9.14 10.08
CA ALA A 149 -10.06 9.35 9.56
C ALA A 149 -11.08 8.47 10.33
N ALA A 150 -10.98 8.42 11.66
CA ALA A 150 -11.81 7.56 12.49
C ALA A 150 -13.32 7.90 12.38
N ASP A 151 -13.65 9.16 12.16
CA ASP A 151 -15.02 9.64 11.89
C ASP A 151 -15.56 9.19 10.52
N ARG A 152 -14.69 8.62 9.66
CA ARG A 152 -15.06 8.05 8.36
C ARG A 152 -15.22 6.53 8.39
N LEU A 153 -14.99 5.87 9.53
CA LEU A 153 -15.16 4.43 9.68
C LEU A 153 -16.63 3.98 9.61
N CYS A 154 -17.59 4.84 9.99
CA CYS A 154 -19.03 4.53 9.99
C CYS A 154 -19.37 3.12 10.55
N GLY A 155 -18.83 2.78 11.71
CA GLY A 155 -19.11 1.52 12.42
C GLY A 155 -18.15 0.37 12.12
N LEU A 156 -17.15 0.55 11.23
CA LEU A 156 -16.10 -0.45 11.05
C LEU A 156 -15.31 -0.67 12.36
N PRO A 157 -15.23 -1.91 12.87
CA PRO A 157 -14.46 -2.20 14.07
C PRO A 157 -12.96 -2.14 13.77
N VAL A 158 -12.22 -1.50 14.67
CA VAL A 158 -10.75 -1.45 14.64
C VAL A 158 -10.22 -2.18 15.88
N ASN A 159 -9.34 -3.15 15.65
CA ASN A 159 -8.73 -3.97 16.69
C ASN A 159 -7.99 -3.08 17.72
N ALA A 160 -8.33 -3.25 19.00
CA ALA A 160 -7.79 -2.42 20.08
C ALA A 160 -6.29 -2.68 20.33
N ALA A 161 -5.85 -3.94 20.26
CA ALA A 161 -4.44 -4.29 20.46
C ALA A 161 -3.54 -3.71 19.36
N MET A 162 -4.01 -3.72 18.12
CA MET A 162 -3.36 -3.06 16.99
C MET A 162 -3.27 -1.54 17.21
N ARG A 163 -4.33 -0.89 17.70
CA ARG A 163 -4.28 0.54 18.02
C ARG A 163 -3.28 0.87 19.12
N ALA A 164 -3.27 0.08 20.20
CA ALA A 164 -2.36 0.24 21.32
C ALA A 164 -0.89 -0.04 20.95
N ARG A 165 -0.64 -0.90 19.96
CA ARG A 165 0.71 -1.23 19.48
C ARG A 165 1.46 0.01 18.97
N PHE A 166 0.76 0.97 18.38
CA PHE A 166 1.41 2.19 17.92
C PHE A 166 1.87 3.08 19.08
N ASP A 167 1.07 3.19 20.15
CA ASP A 167 1.46 3.92 21.36
C ASP A 167 2.64 3.25 22.06
N ASP A 168 2.61 1.91 22.20
CA ASP A 168 3.76 1.15 22.72
C ASP A 168 4.99 1.38 21.83
N TRP A 169 4.86 1.37 20.50
CA TRP A 169 5.98 1.59 19.57
C TRP A 169 6.67 2.94 19.77
N GLN A 170 5.90 4.02 19.88
CA GLN A 170 6.46 5.35 20.20
C GLN A 170 7.21 5.32 21.54
N GLY A 171 6.63 4.66 22.55
CA GLY A 171 7.28 4.44 23.84
C GLY A 171 8.58 3.62 23.76
N ARG A 172 8.62 2.59 22.90
CA ARG A 172 9.81 1.75 22.69
C ARG A 172 10.94 2.52 21.99
N LEU A 173 10.61 3.38 21.03
CA LEU A 173 11.57 4.28 20.38
C LEU A 173 12.16 5.26 21.40
N ALA A 174 11.31 5.91 22.20
CA ALA A 174 11.73 6.82 23.25
C ALA A 174 12.65 6.14 24.27
N ALA A 175 12.25 4.96 24.78
CA ALA A 175 13.03 4.18 25.74
C ALA A 175 14.37 3.68 25.17
N ALA A 176 14.47 3.50 23.85
CA ALA A 176 15.71 3.15 23.17
C ALA A 176 16.59 4.36 22.83
N GLY A 177 16.15 5.58 23.14
CA GLY A 177 16.85 6.81 22.77
C GLY A 177 16.90 7.06 21.26
N VAL A 178 15.96 6.48 20.50
CA VAL A 178 15.85 6.67 19.05
C VAL A 178 14.98 7.89 18.79
N ALA A 179 15.52 8.86 18.05
CA ALA A 179 14.77 10.04 17.65
C ALA A 179 13.56 9.61 16.81
N HIS A 180 12.37 10.14 17.14
CA HIS A 180 11.15 9.76 16.47
C HIS A 180 10.16 10.92 16.39
N VAL A 181 9.25 10.84 15.43
CA VAL A 181 8.24 11.87 15.18
C VAL A 181 6.85 11.25 15.23
N ASP A 182 5.99 11.80 16.10
CA ASP A 182 4.57 11.47 16.08
C ASP A 182 3.85 12.31 15.02
N LEU A 183 3.36 11.65 13.98
CA LEU A 183 2.67 12.30 12.87
C LEU A 183 1.17 12.52 13.12
N ARG A 184 0.59 11.92 14.19
CA ARG A 184 -0.85 12.02 14.46
C ARG A 184 -1.34 13.46 14.62
N PRO A 185 -0.68 14.34 15.40
CA PRO A 185 -1.17 15.70 15.56
C PRO A 185 -1.16 16.48 14.25
N ALA A 186 -0.12 16.31 13.43
CA ALA A 186 0.03 16.98 12.15
C ALA A 186 -1.05 16.55 11.14
N LEU A 187 -1.35 15.24 11.10
CA LEU A 187 -2.33 14.68 10.18
C LEU A 187 -3.77 14.93 10.65
N ALA A 188 -4.05 14.81 11.95
CA ALA A 188 -5.40 15.03 12.51
C ALA A 188 -5.88 16.49 12.40
N ALA A 189 -4.95 17.45 12.23
CA ALA A 189 -5.29 18.86 12.01
C ALA A 189 -5.81 19.14 10.60
N LEU A 190 -5.68 18.19 9.67
CA LEU A 190 -6.08 18.36 8.27
C LEU A 190 -7.51 17.84 8.04
N PRO A 191 -8.29 18.47 7.14
CA PRO A 191 -9.62 17.99 6.79
C PRO A 191 -9.61 16.65 6.04
N GLN A 192 -8.57 16.42 5.23
CA GLN A 192 -8.40 15.18 4.46
C GLN A 192 -6.90 14.85 4.29
N PRO A 193 -6.26 14.25 5.32
CA PRO A 193 -4.84 13.86 5.26
C PRO A 193 -4.57 12.63 4.38
N TYR A 194 -5.60 11.85 4.04
CA TYR A 194 -5.51 10.66 3.19
C TYR A 194 -6.49 10.74 2.04
N TYR A 195 -6.15 10.05 0.95
CA TYR A 195 -7.12 9.76 -0.10
C TYR A 195 -8.27 8.91 0.44
N ARG A 196 -9.48 9.15 -0.07
CA ARG A 196 -10.69 8.41 0.31
C ARG A 196 -10.62 6.96 -0.12
N THR A 197 -10.13 6.72 -1.35
CA THR A 197 -10.14 5.39 -1.98
C THR A 197 -8.75 4.75 -2.13
N ASP A 198 -7.76 5.21 -1.37
CA ASP A 198 -6.36 4.76 -1.39
C ASP A 198 -5.84 4.69 0.06
N VAL A 199 -4.82 3.87 0.32
CA VAL A 199 -4.21 3.73 1.66
C VAL A 199 -3.25 4.87 1.99
N HIS A 200 -2.75 5.60 0.99
CA HIS A 200 -1.70 6.60 1.12
C HIS A 200 -2.19 7.97 1.58
N MET A 201 -1.27 8.72 2.19
CA MET A 201 -1.47 10.14 2.47
C MET A 201 -1.74 10.93 1.18
N ALA A 202 -2.69 11.84 1.24
CA ALA A 202 -2.93 12.85 0.21
C ALA A 202 -1.77 13.87 0.21
N PRO A 203 -1.64 14.73 -0.82
CA PRO A 203 -0.57 15.73 -0.92
C PRO A 203 -0.40 16.59 0.35
N GLU A 204 -1.50 17.03 0.94
CA GLU A 204 -1.53 17.83 2.16
C GLU A 204 -1.05 17.03 3.39
N GLY A 205 -1.45 15.75 3.49
CA GLY A 205 -0.98 14.84 4.53
C GLY A 205 0.52 14.57 4.43
N ALA A 206 1.00 14.29 3.20
CA ALA A 206 2.42 14.11 2.92
C ALA A 206 3.22 15.38 3.25
N GLN A 207 2.69 16.57 2.97
CA GLN A 207 3.30 17.85 3.36
C GLN A 207 3.38 18.00 4.87
N ALA A 208 2.28 17.80 5.60
CA ALA A 208 2.27 17.93 7.05
C ALA A 208 3.22 16.93 7.73
N ALA A 209 3.33 15.72 7.19
CA ALA A 209 4.29 14.72 7.65
C ALA A 209 5.73 15.15 7.36
N ALA A 210 6.03 15.61 6.14
CA ALA A 210 7.35 16.11 5.78
C ALA A 210 7.78 17.32 6.63
N ASP A 211 6.85 18.23 6.94
CA ASP A 211 7.11 19.39 7.81
C ASP A 211 7.42 18.97 9.25
N ALA A 212 6.66 18.01 9.79
CA ALA A 212 6.90 17.47 11.13
C ALA A 212 8.25 16.76 11.23
N ILE A 213 8.57 15.91 10.24
CA ILE A 213 9.86 15.21 10.16
C ILE A 213 11.00 16.21 9.99
N GLY A 214 10.85 17.17 9.09
CA GLY A 214 11.86 18.18 8.83
C GLY A 214 12.17 19.02 10.07
N ARG A 215 11.15 19.42 10.86
CA ARG A 215 11.37 20.13 12.14
C ARG A 215 12.25 19.32 13.11
N ALA A 216 12.04 18.02 13.21
CA ALA A 216 12.85 17.14 14.08
C ALA A 216 14.26 16.87 13.51
N ALA A 217 14.38 16.80 12.19
CA ALA A 217 15.62 16.48 11.49
C ALA A 217 16.59 17.68 11.35
N LEU A 218 16.08 18.91 11.26
CA LEU A 218 16.89 20.11 11.05
C LEU A 218 18.00 20.29 12.12
N PRO A 219 17.73 20.14 13.44
CA PRO A 219 18.78 20.22 14.45
C PRO A 219 19.87 19.15 14.29
N LEU A 220 19.50 17.93 13.88
CA LEU A 220 20.44 16.82 13.64
C LEU A 220 21.36 17.08 12.44
N LEU A 221 20.94 17.95 11.53
CA LEU A 221 21.65 18.31 10.31
C LEU A 221 22.37 19.67 10.42
N GLY A 222 22.29 20.35 11.57
CA GLY A 222 22.89 21.68 11.77
C GLY A 222 22.13 22.81 11.07
N GLY A 223 20.83 22.65 10.83
CA GLY A 223 19.96 23.63 10.17
C GLY A 223 19.63 23.28 8.72
N LYS A 224 18.97 24.21 8.02
CA LYS A 224 18.48 24.01 6.64
C LYS A 224 19.64 24.14 5.65
N GLY A 225 19.74 23.21 4.70
CA GLY A 225 20.73 23.28 3.63
C GLY A 225 20.37 24.31 2.55
N PRO A 226 21.28 24.58 1.61
CA PRO A 226 21.09 25.60 0.58
C PRO A 226 20.26 25.13 -0.63
N GLN A 227 19.96 23.83 -0.76
CA GLN A 227 19.26 23.27 -1.93
C GLN A 227 17.87 23.90 -2.06
N ARG A 228 17.59 24.46 -3.23
CA ARG A 228 16.27 25.00 -3.58
C ARG A 228 15.47 23.97 -4.37
N PHE A 229 14.15 24.11 -4.32
CA PHE A 229 13.20 23.22 -5.00
C PHE A 229 12.18 24.06 -5.76
N THR A 230 11.70 23.53 -6.88
CA THR A 230 10.61 24.10 -7.68
C THR A 230 9.44 23.14 -7.69
N ASP A 231 8.23 23.71 -7.65
CA ASP A 231 6.97 22.96 -7.72
C ASP A 231 6.39 23.09 -9.13
N GLU A 232 6.33 21.98 -9.85
CA GLU A 232 5.57 21.88 -11.09
C GLU A 232 4.18 21.36 -10.75
N ARG A 233 3.14 22.11 -11.11
CA ARG A 233 1.75 21.75 -10.81
C ARG A 233 0.94 21.68 -12.09
N GLY A 234 0.13 20.63 -12.24
CA GLY A 234 -0.78 20.46 -13.36
C GLY A 234 -1.87 21.55 -13.39
N GLU A 235 -2.38 21.81 -14.59
CA GLU A 235 -3.35 22.89 -14.85
C GLU A 235 -4.71 22.66 -14.19
N THR A 236 -5.17 21.41 -14.10
CA THR A 236 -6.46 21.06 -13.51
C THR A 236 -6.40 19.80 -12.64
N PRO A 237 -7.31 19.64 -11.66
CA PRO A 237 -7.42 18.40 -10.89
C PRO A 237 -7.99 17.25 -11.72
N GLU A 238 -7.31 16.11 -11.70
CA GLU A 238 -7.64 14.90 -12.47
C GLU A 238 -8.11 13.76 -11.54
N PRO A 239 -9.01 12.87 -11.98
CA PRO A 239 -9.39 11.69 -11.22
C PRO A 239 -8.18 10.78 -10.96
N ARG A 240 -7.97 10.40 -9.70
CA ARG A 240 -6.93 9.46 -9.29
C ARG A 240 -7.54 8.12 -8.96
N MET A 241 -7.14 7.07 -9.69
CA MET A 241 -7.47 5.70 -9.31
C MET A 241 -6.70 5.34 -8.03
N GLY A 242 -7.45 5.03 -6.97
CA GLY A 242 -6.86 4.68 -5.68
C GLY A 242 -6.63 3.18 -5.52
N ASP A 243 -5.61 2.81 -4.75
CA ASP A 243 -5.22 1.41 -4.55
C ASP A 243 -6.35 0.53 -3.99
N LEU A 244 -7.25 1.07 -3.17
CA LEU A 244 -8.37 0.29 -2.64
C LEU A 244 -9.46 0.04 -3.68
N VAL A 245 -9.51 0.81 -4.76
CA VAL A 245 -10.38 0.52 -5.91
C VAL A 245 -9.78 -0.63 -6.73
N VAL A 246 -8.47 -0.61 -6.93
CA VAL A 246 -7.72 -1.68 -7.62
C VAL A 246 -7.81 -2.99 -6.83
N LEU A 247 -7.58 -2.96 -5.52
CA LEU A 247 -7.69 -4.13 -4.63
C LEU A 247 -9.12 -4.68 -4.56
N ALA A 248 -10.14 -3.84 -4.76
CA ALA A 248 -11.53 -4.27 -4.86
C ALA A 248 -11.86 -4.89 -6.23
N GLY A 249 -10.93 -4.86 -7.20
CA GLY A 249 -11.15 -5.33 -8.58
C GLY A 249 -12.11 -4.44 -9.38
N LEU A 250 -12.21 -3.16 -9.00
CA LEU A 250 -13.13 -2.19 -9.60
C LEU A 250 -12.43 -1.21 -10.55
N ASP A 251 -11.11 -1.33 -10.73
CA ASP A 251 -10.34 -0.54 -11.67
C ASP A 251 -10.80 -0.78 -13.12
N GLY A 252 -10.76 0.25 -13.95
CA GLY A 252 -11.18 0.17 -15.35
C GLY A 252 -12.69 0.03 -15.59
N LEU A 253 -13.52 -0.04 -14.54
CA LEU A 253 -14.97 0.14 -14.67
C LEU A 253 -15.31 1.63 -14.85
N PRO A 254 -16.42 1.97 -15.53
CA PRO A 254 -16.83 3.35 -15.71
C PRO A 254 -17.31 3.99 -14.41
N ALA A 255 -17.38 5.33 -14.40
CA ALA A 255 -17.89 6.09 -13.26
C ALA A 255 -19.28 5.57 -12.83
N GLY A 256 -19.49 5.46 -11.51
CA GLY A 256 -20.70 4.87 -10.92
C GLY A 256 -20.62 3.35 -10.68
N TRP A 257 -19.60 2.66 -11.22
CA TRP A 257 -19.29 1.25 -10.96
C TRP A 257 -18.09 1.03 -10.02
N HIS A 258 -17.54 2.12 -9.53
CA HIS A 258 -16.65 2.17 -8.39
C HIS A 258 -17.01 3.38 -7.50
N PRO A 259 -16.55 3.42 -6.24
CA PRO A 259 -16.67 4.61 -5.40
C PRO A 259 -16.08 5.85 -6.08
N PRO A 260 -16.62 7.06 -5.84
CA PRO A 260 -16.09 8.30 -6.42
C PRO A 260 -14.59 8.44 -6.13
N LEU A 261 -13.82 8.68 -7.19
CA LEU A 261 -12.37 8.85 -7.10
C LEU A 261 -12.02 10.21 -6.53
N ASP A 262 -10.92 10.27 -5.79
CA ASP A 262 -10.30 11.55 -5.42
C ASP A 262 -9.87 12.30 -6.70
N ARG A 263 -9.94 13.64 -6.64
CA ARG A 263 -9.40 14.49 -7.69
C ARG A 263 -8.14 15.16 -7.18
N VAL A 264 -7.05 14.96 -7.90
CA VAL A 264 -5.72 15.41 -7.49
C VAL A 264 -5.15 16.26 -8.60
N ARG A 265 -4.59 17.40 -8.22
CA ARG A 265 -3.77 18.18 -9.14
C ARG A 265 -2.39 17.54 -9.15
N PRO A 266 -1.91 16.99 -10.28
CA PRO A 266 -0.56 16.43 -10.35
C PRO A 266 0.46 17.47 -9.89
N GLU A 267 1.41 17.04 -9.06
CA GLU A 267 2.48 17.89 -8.54
C GLU A 267 3.79 17.13 -8.65
N ARG A 268 4.85 17.84 -8.98
CA ARG A 268 6.22 17.34 -8.99
C ARG A 268 7.12 18.34 -8.29
N ILE A 269 7.90 17.89 -7.31
CA ILE A 269 8.80 18.74 -6.52
C ILE A 269 10.23 18.30 -6.81
N VAL A 270 10.95 19.10 -7.61
CA VAL A 270 12.31 18.78 -8.05
C VAL A 270 13.34 19.74 -7.48
N PRO A 271 14.57 19.26 -7.18
CA PRO A 271 15.67 20.16 -6.83
C PRO A 271 16.01 21.05 -8.02
N VAL A 272 16.25 22.33 -7.75
CA VAL A 272 16.83 23.25 -8.72
C VAL A 272 18.31 22.92 -8.85
N ALA A 273 18.74 22.51 -10.04
CA ALA A 273 20.15 22.23 -10.30
C ALA A 273 21.02 23.44 -9.94
N SER A 274 22.04 23.21 -9.11
CA SER A 274 23.05 24.21 -8.77
C SER A 274 24.43 23.67 -9.15
N GLY A 275 25.11 24.30 -10.10
CA GLY A 275 26.39 23.84 -10.66
C GLY A 275 26.36 23.77 -12.19
N GLY A 276 27.52 23.57 -12.81
CA GLY A 276 27.63 23.22 -14.22
C GLY A 276 27.09 21.80 -14.48
N LEU A 277 26.74 21.48 -15.74
CA LEU A 277 26.23 20.16 -16.15
C LEU A 277 27.19 18.99 -15.83
N LEU A 278 28.45 19.30 -15.49
CA LEU A 278 29.53 18.36 -15.19
C LEU A 278 29.95 18.35 -13.71
N ASP A 279 29.34 19.17 -12.87
CA ASP A 279 29.63 19.15 -11.44
C ASP A 279 28.93 17.95 -10.81
N ASP A 280 29.69 17.13 -10.07
CA ASP A 280 29.11 16.19 -9.14
C ASP A 280 28.36 17.01 -8.07
N GLY A 281 27.03 17.03 -8.16
CA GLY A 281 26.18 17.69 -7.16
C GLY A 281 26.54 17.23 -5.73
N PRO A 282 26.26 18.04 -4.70
CA PRO A 282 26.67 17.72 -3.34
C PRO A 282 26.14 16.33 -2.94
N PRO A 283 27.00 15.41 -2.47
CA PRO A 283 26.61 14.03 -2.20
C PRO A 283 25.54 13.99 -1.10
N ALA A 284 24.50 13.17 -1.31
CA ALA A 284 23.30 13.16 -0.48
C ALA A 284 23.60 13.02 1.04
N GLU A 285 23.16 14.02 1.82
CA GLU A 285 23.34 14.01 3.28
C GLU A 285 22.21 13.27 4.03
N VAL A 286 21.08 13.03 3.34
CA VAL A 286 19.87 12.44 3.91
C VAL A 286 19.42 11.25 3.07
N LEU A 287 19.28 10.11 3.72
CA LEU A 287 18.67 8.90 3.17
C LEU A 287 17.22 8.79 3.66
N LEU A 288 16.27 8.62 2.75
CA LEU A 288 14.91 8.20 3.05
C LEU A 288 14.77 6.69 2.81
N ALA A 289 14.62 5.94 3.89
CA ALA A 289 14.29 4.52 3.86
C ALA A 289 12.79 4.36 4.14
N GLY A 290 11.96 4.36 3.10
CA GLY A 290 10.51 4.40 3.21
C GLY A 290 9.76 3.18 2.65
N ASP A 291 8.49 3.02 3.04
CA ASP A 291 7.53 2.22 2.28
C ASP A 291 6.91 3.05 1.14
N SER A 292 5.79 2.57 0.59
CA SER A 292 5.05 3.25 -0.47
C SER A 292 4.57 4.66 -0.09
N ASN A 293 4.39 5.01 1.19
CA ASN A 293 4.13 6.40 1.58
C ASN A 293 5.31 7.33 1.26
N GLY A 294 6.54 6.82 1.31
CA GLY A 294 7.74 7.56 0.94
C GLY A 294 7.89 7.79 -0.58
N LEU A 295 7.18 7.00 -1.38
CA LEU A 295 7.18 7.09 -2.86
C LEU A 295 6.02 7.90 -3.44
N ARG A 296 4.97 8.14 -2.67
CA ARG A 296 3.74 8.78 -3.16
C ARG A 296 3.64 10.23 -2.69
N SER A 297 2.77 10.98 -3.36
CA SER A 297 2.40 12.34 -2.99
C SER A 297 3.60 13.30 -2.85
N GLU A 298 4.64 13.09 -3.66
CA GLU A 298 5.90 13.84 -3.68
C GLU A 298 6.62 13.92 -2.32
N PHE A 299 6.44 12.90 -1.46
CA PHE A 299 6.95 12.95 -0.09
C PHE A 299 8.46 13.25 0.01
N ALA A 300 9.29 12.61 -0.82
CA ALA A 300 10.72 12.88 -0.85
C ALA A 300 11.06 14.33 -1.24
N GLY A 301 10.37 14.88 -2.25
CA GLY A 301 10.54 16.28 -2.67
C GLY A 301 10.09 17.26 -1.58
N ARG A 302 8.95 16.99 -0.91
CA ARG A 302 8.47 17.80 0.22
C ARG A 302 9.46 17.81 1.38
N LEU A 303 9.98 16.64 1.74
CA LEU A 303 11.00 16.50 2.78
C LEU A 303 12.29 17.22 2.39
N GLY A 304 12.75 17.04 1.15
CA GLY A 304 13.93 17.72 0.63
C GLY A 304 13.81 19.24 0.68
N ARG A 305 12.66 19.78 0.27
CA ARG A 305 12.34 21.20 0.36
C ARG A 305 12.35 21.73 1.78
N GLN A 306 11.83 20.96 2.73
CA GLN A 306 11.84 21.34 4.14
C GLN A 306 13.26 21.35 4.71
N LEU A 307 14.08 20.37 4.33
CA LEU A 307 15.46 20.23 4.78
C LEU A 307 16.47 21.09 4.03
N GLY A 308 16.10 21.63 2.87
CA GLY A 308 17.02 22.31 1.95
C GLY A 308 18.13 21.38 1.46
N ARG A 309 17.81 20.10 1.23
CA ARG A 309 18.75 19.05 0.83
C ARG A 309 18.09 18.08 -0.13
N GLU A 310 18.84 17.56 -1.08
CA GLU A 310 18.38 16.41 -1.86
C GLU A 310 18.25 15.17 -0.98
N ILE A 311 17.24 14.35 -1.28
CA ILE A 311 16.92 13.13 -0.55
C ILE A 311 17.34 11.94 -1.40
N TRP A 312 18.34 11.18 -0.94
CA TRP A 312 18.59 9.87 -1.50
C TRP A 312 17.48 8.95 -1.03
N THR A 313 16.61 8.48 -1.92
CA THR A 313 15.51 7.59 -1.54
C THR A 313 15.83 6.15 -1.89
N LEU A 314 15.65 5.25 -0.92
CA LEU A 314 15.63 3.80 -1.09
C LEU A 314 14.23 3.22 -0.79
N SER A 315 13.21 4.09 -0.82
CA SER A 315 11.84 3.70 -0.58
C SER A 315 11.33 2.79 -1.69
N HIS A 316 10.49 1.81 -1.34
CA HIS A 316 9.87 0.92 -2.33
C HIS A 316 8.50 0.42 -1.90
N ASP A 317 7.68 0.10 -2.91
CA ASP A 317 6.36 -0.50 -2.71
C ASP A 317 6.51 -1.87 -2.04
N GLY A 318 5.58 -2.18 -1.11
CA GLY A 318 5.62 -3.45 -0.37
C GLY A 318 6.76 -3.61 0.62
N GLY A 319 7.52 -2.54 0.92
CA GLY A 319 8.63 -2.57 1.88
C GLY A 319 8.21 -2.77 3.35
N TYR A 320 6.95 -2.45 3.70
CA TYR A 320 6.40 -2.55 5.06
C TYR A 320 7.39 -2.02 6.11
N PHE A 321 7.66 -2.80 7.16
CA PHE A 321 8.52 -2.38 8.28
C PHE A 321 10.00 -2.27 7.87
N SER A 322 10.55 -3.28 7.19
CA SER A 322 12.00 -3.44 7.08
C SER A 322 12.56 -3.35 5.67
N GLY A 323 11.75 -3.40 4.62
CA GLY A 323 12.23 -3.60 3.25
C GLY A 323 13.28 -2.57 2.87
N ALA A 324 12.94 -1.29 2.97
CA ALA A 324 13.86 -0.20 2.64
C ALA A 324 15.04 -0.11 3.61
N MET A 325 14.82 -0.47 4.88
CA MET A 325 15.87 -0.51 5.90
C MET A 325 16.93 -1.57 5.60
N LEU A 326 16.50 -2.79 5.26
CA LEU A 326 17.39 -3.88 4.86
C LEU A 326 18.12 -3.55 3.55
N ALA A 327 17.42 -2.94 2.58
CA ALA A 327 18.05 -2.47 1.34
C ALA A 327 19.13 -1.39 1.60
N ALA A 328 18.88 -0.47 2.54
CA ALA A 328 19.85 0.52 2.96
C ALA A 328 21.08 -0.12 3.62
N LEU A 329 20.87 -1.03 4.58
CA LEU A 329 21.94 -1.73 5.28
C LEU A 329 22.77 -2.63 4.35
N ALA A 330 22.15 -3.26 3.37
CA ALA A 330 22.84 -4.05 2.36
C ALA A 330 23.78 -3.20 1.48
N LYS A 331 23.48 -1.91 1.31
CA LYS A 331 24.29 -0.94 0.55
C LYS A 331 25.24 -0.12 1.42
N ARG A 332 25.50 -0.54 2.67
CA ARG A 332 26.32 0.23 3.64
C ARG A 332 27.68 0.69 3.11
N GLU A 333 28.35 -0.14 2.31
CA GLU A 333 29.68 0.16 1.75
C GLU A 333 29.62 1.22 0.64
N GLN A 334 28.43 1.49 0.11
CA GLN A 334 28.17 2.46 -0.95
C GLN A 334 27.53 3.74 -0.39
N TRP A 335 27.37 3.86 0.93
CA TRP A 335 26.82 5.08 1.52
C TRP A 335 27.74 6.26 1.23
N PRO A 336 27.18 7.41 0.78
CA PRO A 336 27.97 8.62 0.65
C PRO A 336 28.65 8.96 1.98
N ARG A 337 29.92 9.37 1.94
CA ARG A 337 30.63 9.82 3.15
C ARG A 337 29.97 11.04 3.81
N SER A 338 29.16 11.78 3.05
CA SER A 338 28.37 12.91 3.52
C SER A 338 27.05 12.52 4.19
N LEU A 339 26.66 11.24 4.20
CA LEU A 339 25.41 10.78 4.80
C LEU A 339 25.43 11.07 6.31
N LYS A 340 24.52 11.91 6.76
CA LYS A 340 24.38 12.34 8.17
C LYS A 340 23.15 11.77 8.83
N LEU A 341 22.08 11.57 8.07
CA LEU A 341 20.76 11.21 8.60
C LEU A 341 20.07 10.15 7.74
N VAL A 342 19.50 9.15 8.41
CA VAL A 342 18.47 8.27 7.86
C VAL A 342 17.12 8.67 8.43
N VAL A 343 16.18 8.95 7.54
CA VAL A 343 14.75 9.08 7.85
C VAL A 343 14.09 7.74 7.50
N TRP A 344 13.66 7.00 8.51
CA TRP A 344 12.99 5.71 8.34
C TRP A 344 11.49 5.87 8.50
N THR A 345 10.75 5.64 7.41
CA THR A 345 9.29 5.81 7.37
C THR A 345 8.59 4.52 6.98
N PHE A 346 7.54 4.15 7.70
CA PHE A 346 6.70 3.02 7.34
C PHE A 346 5.32 3.16 7.98
N SER A 347 4.30 2.52 7.39
CA SER A 347 2.94 2.51 7.91
C SER A 347 2.82 1.73 9.22
N GLU A 348 2.04 2.25 10.20
CA GLU A 348 1.78 1.60 11.49
C GLU A 348 1.18 0.20 11.31
N LEU A 349 0.48 -0.03 10.19
CA LEU A 349 0.00 -1.35 9.77
C LEU A 349 1.10 -2.40 9.85
N SER A 350 2.30 -2.05 9.38
CA SER A 350 3.45 -2.96 9.33
C SER A 350 3.82 -3.53 10.68
N LEU A 351 3.50 -2.85 11.79
CA LEU A 351 3.77 -3.36 13.14
C LEU A 351 2.92 -4.60 13.48
N SER A 352 1.78 -4.79 12.81
CA SER A 352 0.81 -5.86 13.08
C SER A 352 0.75 -6.93 11.98
N LEU A 353 1.54 -6.78 10.91
CA LEU A 353 1.64 -7.80 9.85
C LEU A 353 2.52 -8.97 10.30
N PRO A 354 2.38 -10.16 9.69
CA PRO A 354 3.38 -11.22 9.79
C PRO A 354 4.78 -10.70 9.42
N LEU A 355 5.83 -11.36 9.92
CA LEU A 355 7.18 -11.08 9.45
C LEU A 355 7.31 -11.52 7.99
N SER A 356 7.95 -10.69 7.17
CA SER A 356 8.45 -11.14 5.88
C SER A 356 9.57 -12.18 6.07
N ALA A 357 9.88 -12.93 5.00
CA ALA A 357 11.00 -13.87 5.04
C ALA A 357 12.32 -13.17 5.37
N ASP A 358 12.48 -11.93 4.91
CA ASP A 358 13.70 -11.14 5.11
C ASP A 358 13.77 -10.60 6.55
N GLU A 359 12.64 -10.17 7.12
CA GLU A 359 12.55 -9.81 8.54
C GLU A 359 12.87 -11.00 9.44
N ALA A 360 12.35 -12.19 9.10
CA ALA A 360 12.61 -13.40 9.86
C ALA A 360 14.10 -13.78 9.84
N ARG A 361 14.76 -13.70 8.68
CA ARG A 361 16.20 -13.92 8.56
C ARG A 361 17.01 -12.88 9.35
N ALA A 362 16.66 -11.59 9.23
CA ALA A 362 17.32 -10.53 9.97
C ALA A 362 17.15 -10.71 11.48
N ALA A 363 15.96 -11.09 11.94
CA ALA A 363 15.67 -11.31 13.35
C ALA A 363 16.39 -12.54 13.93
N ALA A 364 16.59 -13.58 13.11
CA ALA A 364 17.37 -14.77 13.49
C ALA A 364 18.88 -14.50 13.52
N ALA A 365 19.36 -13.50 12.77
CA ALA A 365 20.76 -13.08 12.71
C ALA A 365 21.13 -12.02 13.77
N LEU A 366 20.20 -11.64 14.66
CA LEU A 366 20.51 -10.75 15.77
C LEU A 366 21.49 -11.42 16.74
N PRO A 367 22.48 -10.66 17.26
CA PRO A 367 23.52 -11.18 18.16
C PRO A 367 23.00 -11.55 19.54
#